data_AF-A0A1U6H3M6-F1
#
_entry.id   AF-A0A1U6H3M6-F1
#
_cell.length_a   1.000
_cell.length_b   1.000
_cell.length_c   1.000
_cell.angle_alpha   90.00
_cell.angle_beta   90.00
_cell.angle_gamma   90.00
#
_symmetry.space_group_name_H-M   'P 1'
#
loop_
_entity.id
_entity.type
_entity.pdbx_description
1 polymer ?
#
loop_
_entity_poly.entity_id
_entity_poly.type
_entity_poly.pdbx_seq_one_letter_code
_entity_poly.pdbx_strand_id
1 'polypeptide(L)' 'MTNPPITDHTVPPQAHASESALHAEDKGYHKNLKPRQIQMIAIGGAIGTGLFLGAGGRLNAAGPSLVIAYAVCGFFA' A
#
# COMPACT_ATOMS: atom_id res chain seq x y z
N MET A 1 -27.58 11.65 30.82
CA MET A 1 -27.38 12.13 29.43
C MET A 1 -27.23 10.93 28.53
N THR A 2 -28.36 10.34 28.12
CA THR A 2 -28.40 9.27 27.12
C THR A 2 -28.38 9.95 25.76
N ASN A 3 -27.36 9.67 24.94
CA ASN A 3 -27.39 10.11 23.54
C ASN A 3 -28.68 9.58 22.90
N PRO A 4 -29.44 10.41 22.15
CA PRO A 4 -30.60 9.91 21.44
C PRO A 4 -30.18 8.83 20.44
N PRO A 5 -31.04 7.84 20.14
CA PRO A 5 -30.78 6.88 19.08
C PRO A 5 -30.58 7.66 17.77
N ILE A 6 -29.44 7.47 17.10
CA ILE A 6 -29.22 7.95 15.74
C ILE A 6 -30.32 7.33 14.90
N THR A 7 -31.33 8.11 14.57
CA THR A 7 -32.40 7.67 13.72
C THR A 7 -31.88 7.60 12.29
N ASP A 8 -32.10 6.45 11.65
CA ASP A 8 -31.66 6.01 10.31
C ASP A 8 -32.21 6.86 9.13
N HIS A 9 -32.51 8.13 9.37
CA HIS A 9 -33.12 9.04 8.40
C HIS A 9 -32.40 10.39 8.28
N THR A 10 -31.29 10.58 8.98
CA THR A 10 -30.41 11.77 8.83
C THR A 10 -29.22 11.52 7.91
N VAL A 11 -29.08 10.28 7.41
CA VAL A 11 -28.09 9.91 6.39
C VAL A 11 -28.67 10.31 5.03
N PRO A 12 -28.03 11.22 4.27
CA PRO A 12 -28.46 11.54 2.92
C PRO A 12 -28.58 10.24 2.11
N PRO A 13 -29.63 10.03 1.28
CA PRO A 13 -29.79 8.82 0.45
C PRO A 13 -28.56 8.46 -0.40
N GLN A 14 -27.70 9.46 -0.62
CA GLN A 14 -26.44 9.37 -1.35
C GLN A 14 -25.35 8.60 -0.59
N ALA A 15 -25.34 8.58 0.74
CA ALA A 15 -24.32 7.87 1.52
C ALA A 15 -24.52 6.35 1.46
N HIS A 16 -25.77 5.85 1.55
CA HIS A 16 -26.08 4.43 1.37
C HIS A 16 -25.79 3.94 -0.06
N ALA A 17 -26.04 4.79 -1.07
CA ALA A 17 -25.70 4.51 -2.46
C ALA A 17 -24.18 4.43 -2.68
N SER A 18 -23.42 5.31 -2.04
CA SER A 18 -21.95 5.31 -2.10
C SER A 18 -21.35 4.09 -1.39
N GLU A 19 -21.84 3.72 -0.21
CA GLU A 19 -21.38 2.52 0.52
C GLU A 19 -21.73 1.23 -0.23
N SER A 20 -22.95 1.14 -0.77
CA SER A 20 -23.37 -0.02 -1.56
C SER A 20 -22.59 -0.15 -2.86
N ALA A 21 -22.24 0.97 -3.51
CA ALA A 21 -21.39 0.99 -4.70
C ALA A 21 -19.95 0.58 -4.37
N LEU A 22 -19.39 1.03 -3.23
CA LEU A 22 -18.07 0.61 -2.75
C LEU A 22 -18.00 -0.91 -2.51
N HIS A 23 -19.06 -1.49 -1.96
CA HIS A 23 -19.14 -2.93 -1.71
C HIS A 23 -19.56 -3.77 -2.95
N ALA A 24 -20.10 -3.14 -3.99
CA ALA A 24 -20.47 -3.84 -5.23
C ALA A 24 -19.24 -4.31 -6.01
N GLU A 25 -18.14 -3.55 -5.98
CA GLU A 25 -16.86 -3.88 -6.62
C GLU A 25 -16.20 -5.13 -6.00
N ASP A 26 -16.45 -5.40 -4.72
CA ASP A 26 -15.93 -6.58 -4.01
C ASP A 26 -16.69 -7.87 -4.34
N LYS A 27 -17.92 -7.77 -4.90
CA LYS A 27 -18.75 -8.95 -5.23
C LYS A 27 -18.17 -9.68 -6.44
N GLY A 28 -17.44 -10.75 -6.16
CA GLY A 28 -16.76 -11.57 -7.17
C GLY A 28 -15.24 -11.35 -7.23
N TYR A 29 -14.67 -10.48 -6.38
CA TYR A 29 -13.23 -10.33 -6.26
C TYR A 29 -12.62 -11.52 -5.52
N HIS A 30 -12.07 -12.44 -6.30
CA HIS A 30 -11.46 -13.68 -5.84
C HIS A 30 -10.03 -13.42 -5.32
N LYS A 31 -9.87 -13.18 -4.01
CA LYS A 31 -8.57 -13.03 -3.32
C LYS A 31 -7.80 -14.37 -3.24
N ASN A 32 -7.37 -14.89 -4.40
CA ASN A 32 -6.66 -16.17 -4.53
C ASN A 32 -5.12 -16.04 -4.47
N LEU A 33 -4.59 -14.83 -4.28
CA LEU A 33 -3.15 -14.64 -4.13
C LEU A 33 -2.71 -15.11 -2.75
N LYS A 34 -1.82 -16.10 -2.74
CA LYS A 34 -1.19 -16.58 -1.52
C LYS A 34 -0.37 -15.44 -0.89
N PRO A 35 -0.22 -15.39 0.44
CA PRO A 35 0.60 -14.38 1.13
C PRO A 35 2.00 -14.22 0.51
N ARG A 36 2.61 -15.33 0.08
CA ARG A 36 3.90 -15.32 -0.62
C ARG A 36 3.87 -14.55 -1.95
N GLN A 37 2.81 -14.67 -2.74
CA GLN A 37 2.68 -13.96 -4.02
C GLN A 37 2.53 -12.45 -3.78
N ILE A 38 1.73 -12.07 -2.78
CA ILE A 38 1.55 -10.67 -2.39
C ILE A 38 2.87 -10.06 -1.90
N GLN A 39 3.64 -10.81 -1.10
CA GLN A 39 4.98 -10.39 -0.65
C GLN A 39 5.94 -10.21 -1.82
N MET A 40 5.96 -11.13 -2.79
CA MET A 40 6.81 -10.98 -3.99
C MET A 40 6.43 -9.76 -4.82
N ILE A 41 5.13 -9.44 -4.93
CA ILE A 41 4.65 -8.22 -5.59
C ILE A 41 5.12 -6.97 -4.82
N ALA A 42 5.00 -6.97 -3.49
CA ALA A 42 5.44 -5.87 -2.65
C ALA A 42 6.96 -5.64 -2.73
N ILE A 43 7.75 -6.72 -2.66
CA ILE A 43 9.22 -6.66 -2.82
C ILE A 43 9.58 -6.16 -4.21
N GLY A 44 8.92 -6.66 -5.25
CA GLY A 44 9.13 -6.22 -6.63
C GLY A 44 8.85 -4.72 -6.82
N GLY A 45 7.77 -4.20 -6.23
CA GLY A 45 7.43 -2.78 -6.25
C GLY A 45 8.46 -1.92 -5.51
N ALA A 46 8.86 -2.33 -4.31
CA ALA A 46 9.84 -1.61 -3.50
C ALA A 46 11.24 -1.59 -4.15
N ILE A 47 11.68 -2.68 -4.77
CA ILE A 47 12.95 -2.73 -5.52
C ILE A 47 12.84 -1.90 -6.81
N GLY A 48 11.72 -2.02 -7.53
CA GLY A 48 11.48 -1.37 -8.81
C GLY A 48 11.49 0.14 -8.71
N THR A 49 10.49 0.76 -8.08
CA THR A 49 10.44 2.22 -7.98
C THR A 49 11.24 2.75 -6.79
N GLY A 50 11.24 2.06 -5.65
CA GLY A 50 11.92 2.52 -4.44
C GLY A 50 13.44 2.59 -4.59
N LEU A 51 14.09 1.46 -4.92
CA LEU A 51 15.55 1.42 -5.08
C LEU A 51 16.01 2.05 -6.41
N PHE A 52 15.37 1.77 -7.54
CA PHE A 52 15.88 2.27 -8.81
C PHE A 52 15.63 3.77 -9.02
N LEU A 53 14.38 4.25 -8.84
CA LEU A 53 14.07 5.68 -8.99
C LEU A 53 14.66 6.49 -7.82
N GLY A 54 14.62 5.95 -6.60
CA GLY A 54 15.12 6.64 -5.41
C GLY A 54 16.64 6.62 -5.25
N ALA A 55 17.30 5.47 -5.48
CA ALA A 55 18.74 5.34 -5.31
C ALA A 55 19.53 5.54 -6.62
N GLY A 56 18.91 5.48 -7.80
CA GLY A 56 19.62 5.58 -9.09
C GLY A 56 20.39 6.89 -9.26
N GLY A 57 19.78 8.04 -8.93
CA GLY A 57 20.48 9.34 -8.97
C GLY A 57 21.64 9.42 -7.97
N ARG A 58 21.47 8.84 -6.78
CA ARG A 58 22.52 8.77 -5.75
C ARG A 58 23.63 7.82 -6.16
N LEU A 59 23.32 6.71 -6.82
CA LEU A 59 24.29 5.76 -7.33
C LEU A 59 25.14 6.38 -8.45
N ASN A 60 24.52 7.20 -9.30
CA ASN A 60 25.25 7.96 -10.31
C ASN A 60 26.20 9.00 -9.70
N ALA A 61 25.74 9.75 -8.69
CA ALA A 61 26.56 10.78 -8.05
C ALA A 61 27.63 10.25 -7.08
N ALA A 62 27.31 9.25 -6.26
CA ALA A 62 28.22 8.66 -5.26
C ALA A 62 29.06 7.50 -5.81
N GLY A 63 28.71 6.98 -6.99
CA GLY A 63 29.36 5.83 -7.60
C GLY A 63 29.12 4.51 -6.85
N PRO A 64 29.92 3.47 -7.14
CA PRO A 64 29.74 2.12 -6.57
C PRO A 64 29.78 2.05 -5.04
N SER A 65 30.35 3.08 -4.39
CA SER A 65 30.45 3.18 -2.93
C SER A 65 29.09 3.13 -2.23
N LEU A 66 28.01 3.60 -2.88
CA LEU A 66 26.66 3.60 -2.33
C LEU A 66 26.16 2.17 -2.06
N VAL A 67 26.49 1.22 -2.93
CA VAL A 67 26.10 -0.19 -2.77
C VAL A 67 26.79 -0.80 -1.55
N ILE A 68 28.08 -0.49 -1.36
CA ILE A 68 28.85 -0.95 -0.21
C ILE A 68 28.28 -0.35 1.09
N ALA A 69 27.99 0.95 1.10
CA ALA A 69 27.39 1.62 2.26
C ALA A 69 26.00 1.04 2.61
N TYR A 70 25.19 0.72 1.60
CA TYR A 70 23.89 0.07 1.80
C TYR A 70 24.03 -1.34 2.38
N ALA A 71 24.98 -2.14 1.87
CA ALA A 71 25.26 -3.48 2.38
C ALA A 71 25.75 -3.46 3.84
N VAL A 72 26.64 -2.54 4.19
CA VAL A 72 27.15 -2.38 5.56
C VAL A 72 26.05 -1.89 6.50
N CYS A 73 25.30 -0.85 6.11
CA CYS A 73 24.19 -0.33 6.91
C CYS A 73 23.12 -1.41 7.14
N GLY A 74 22.71 -2.12 6.10
CA GLY A 74 21.72 -3.21 6.20
C GLY A 74 22.22 -4.43 6.97
N PHE A 75 23.53 -4.64 7.09
CA PHE A 75 24.10 -5.71 7.91
C PHE A 75 24.06 -5.38 9.42
N PHE A 76 24.13 -4.09 9.78
CA PHE A 76 24.09 -3.63 11.17
C PHE A 76 22.68 -3.24 11.66
N ALA A 77 21.73 -3.07 10.75
CA ALA A 77 20.33 -2.75 11.05
C ALA A 77 19.54 -3.98 11.48
#